data_AF-A0AA90NH30-F1
#
_entry.id   AF-A0AA90NH30-F1
#
_cell.length_a   1.000
_cell.length_b   1.000
_cell.length_c   1.000
_cell.angle_alpha   90.00
_cell.angle_beta   90.00
_cell.angle_gamma   90.00
#
_symmetry.space_group_name_H-M   'P 1'
#
loop_
_entity.id
_entity.type
_entity.pdbx_description
1 polymer ?
#
loop_
_entity_poly.entity_id
_entity_poly.type
_entity_poly.pdbx_seq_one_letter_code
_entity_poly.pdbx_strand_id
1 'polypeptide(L)'
;MFDGAGYHHSKEVVEEAEKQGIKLHCLPPCSPNLNPIERLWKVMNGHARNNEYFAKPAEFRQKINHFLDDTLPKIGASLVSRINDNFKRLKSAS
;
A
#
# COMPACT_ATOMS: atom_id res chain seq x y z
N MET A 1 -0.04 5.07 8.27
CA MET A 1 0.08 3.73 8.85
C MET A 1 1.29 3.08 8.23
N PHE A 2 2.29 2.70 9.02
CA PHE A 2 3.58 2.20 8.52
C PHE A 2 3.75 0.71 8.85
N ASP A 3 4.45 0.00 7.96
CA ASP A 3 4.94 -1.35 8.27
C ASP A 3 6.13 -1.25 9.24
N GLY A 4 6.44 -2.35 9.91
CA GLY A 4 7.53 -2.40 10.90
C GLY A 4 8.94 -2.37 10.29
N ALA A 5 9.12 -1.84 9.08
CA ALA A 5 10.44 -1.72 8.48
C ALA A 5 11.31 -0.75 9.28
N GLY A 6 12.56 -1.16 9.58
CA GLY A 6 13.41 -0.45 10.56
C GLY A 6 13.69 1.03 10.24
N TYR A 7 13.60 1.44 8.98
CA TYR A 7 13.76 2.84 8.58
C TYR A 7 12.53 3.71 8.88
N HIS A 8 11.34 3.14 9.03
CA HIS A 8 10.14 3.87 9.48
C HIS A 8 10.17 4.20 10.98
N HIS A 9 11.05 3.57 11.75
CA HIS A 9 11.24 3.80 13.18
C HIS A 9 12.54 4.57 13.47
N SER A 10 13.18 5.16 12.46
CA SER A 10 14.36 5.99 12.70
C SER A 10 13.97 7.21 13.53
N LYS A 11 14.89 7.61 14.42
CA LYS A 11 14.68 8.75 15.33
C LYS A 11 14.34 10.03 14.55
N GLU A 12 14.98 10.23 13.40
CA GLU A 12 14.74 11.37 12.52
C GLU A 12 13.30 11.42 11.98
N VAL A 13 12.75 10.27 11.57
CA VAL A 13 11.39 10.19 11.02
C VAL A 13 10.34 10.44 12.10
N VAL A 14 10.57 9.94 13.32
CA VAL A 14 9.68 10.17 14.47
C VAL A 14 9.70 11.63 14.89
N GLU A 15 10.89 12.22 15.05
CA GLU A 15 11.05 13.62 15.45
C GLU A 15 10.42 14.58 14.43
N GLU A 16 10.54 14.31 13.13
CA GLU A 16 9.95 15.16 12.09
C GLU A 16 8.42 15.01 12.02
N ALA A 17 7.90 13.79 12.20
CA ALA A 17 6.46 13.57 12.28
C ALA A 17 5.84 14.29 13.48
N GLU A 18 6.50 14.28 14.64
CA GLU A 18 6.06 15.01 15.84
C GLU A 18 6.03 16.53 15.59
N LYS A 19 7.06 17.10 14.95
CA LYS A 19 7.08 18.53 14.59
C LYS A 19 5.93 18.92 13.66
N GLN A 20 5.56 18.04 12.72
CA GLN A 20 4.46 18.29 11.79
C GLN A 20 3.08 17.92 12.36
N GLY A 21 3.00 17.48 13.62
CA GLY A 21 1.75 17.06 14.25
C GLY A 21 1.15 15.78 13.65
N ILE A 22 1.97 14.98 12.98
CA ILE A 22 1.56 13.73 12.33
C ILE A 22 1.66 12.59 13.34
N LYS A 23 0.52 11.97 13.66
CA LYS A 23 0.50 10.78 14.52
C LYS A 23 0.89 9.53 13.74
N LEU A 24 2.03 8.95 14.09
CA LEU A 24 2.51 7.69 13.51
C LEU A 24 1.73 6.50 14.11
N HIS A 25 1.00 5.79 13.25
CA HIS A 25 0.35 4.53 13.58
C HIS A 25 1.20 3.38 13.04
N CYS A 26 1.95 2.71 13.93
CA CYS A 26 2.73 1.52 13.58
C CYS A 26 1.83 0.27 13.67
N LEU A 27 1.88 -0.56 12.62
CA LEU A 27 1.17 -1.83 12.62
C LEU A 27 1.89 -2.86 13.50
N PRO A 28 1.16 -3.78 14.16
CA PRO A 28 1.78 -4.93 14.80
C PRO A 28 2.55 -5.76 13.76
N PRO A 29 3.70 -6.35 14.13
CA PRO A 29 4.56 -7.08 13.21
C PRO A 29 3.80 -8.22 12.50
N CYS A 30 4.14 -8.45 11.22
CA CYS A 30 3.64 -9.55 10.38
C CYS A 30 2.12 -9.57 10.11
N SER A 31 1.52 -8.40 9.87
CA SER A 31 0.08 -8.30 9.52
C SER A 31 -0.17 -7.79 8.10
N PRO A 32 0.11 -8.58 7.04
CA PRO A 32 -0.05 -8.13 5.64
C PRO A 32 -1.50 -7.71 5.30
N ASN A 33 -2.48 -8.36 5.93
CA ASN A 33 -3.90 -7.99 5.79
C ASN A 33 -4.24 -6.60 6.35
N LEU A 34 -3.37 -6.04 7.18
CA LEU A 34 -3.55 -4.75 7.85
C LEU A 34 -3.03 -3.56 7.04
N ASN A 35 -2.31 -3.74 5.92
CA ASN A 35 -1.75 -2.61 5.19
C ASN A 35 -2.60 -2.25 3.94
N PRO A 36 -3.31 -1.12 3.91
CA PRO A 36 -4.10 -0.69 2.75
C PRO A 36 -3.25 -0.56 1.47
N ILE A 37 -1.94 -0.26 1.60
CA ILE A 37 -1.03 -0.16 0.45
C ILE A 37 -0.85 -1.52 -0.24
N GLU A 38 -0.83 -2.63 0.51
CA GLU A 38 -0.71 -3.97 -0.08
C GLU A 38 -1.95 -4.35 -0.88
N ARG A 39 -3.13 -3.91 -0.42
CA ARG A 39 -4.39 -4.08 -1.17
C ARG A 39 -4.36 -3.26 -2.46
N LEU A 40 -3.83 -2.04 -2.41
CA LEU A 40 -3.64 -1.22 -3.61
C LEU A 40 -2.65 -1.89 -4.58
N TRP A 41 -1.52 -2.41 -4.10
CA TRP A 41 -0.55 -3.13 -4.92
C TRP A 41 -1.16 -4.37 -5.58
N LYS A 42 -2.04 -5.09 -4.88
CA LYS A 42 -2.75 -6.23 -5.46
C LYS A 42 -3.66 -5.81 -6.62
N VAL A 43 -4.35 -4.68 -6.50
CA VAL A 43 -5.18 -4.12 -7.58
C VAL A 43 -4.30 -3.66 -8.74
N MET A 44 -3.24 -2.90 -8.46
CA MET A 44 -2.26 -2.44 -9.45
C MET A 44 -1.67 -3.61 -10.23
N ASN A 45 -1.22 -4.67 -9.55
CA ASN A 45 -0.66 -5.85 -10.20
C ASN A 45 -1.69 -6.50 -11.14
N GLY A 46 -2.97 -6.53 -10.76
CA GLY A 46 -4.05 -7.02 -11.62
C GLY A 46 -4.22 -6.24 -12.93
N HIS A 47 -3.99 -4.93 -12.91
CA HIS A 47 -4.18 -4.05 -14.08
C HIS A 47 -2.91 -3.80 -14.89
N ALA A 48 -1.75 -3.72 -14.25
CA ALA A 48 -0.51 -3.24 -14.85
C ALA A 48 0.57 -4.31 -15.02
N ARG A 49 0.43 -5.48 -14.39
CA ARG A 49 1.52 -6.48 -14.33
C ARG A 49 1.09 -7.90 -14.70
N ASN A 50 -0.11 -8.31 -14.34
CA ASN A 50 -0.57 -9.67 -14.59
C ASN A 50 -0.59 -9.93 -16.11
N ASN A 51 0.09 -11.00 -16.54
CA ASN A 51 0.21 -11.45 -17.93
C ASN A 51 0.92 -10.51 -18.91
N GLU A 52 1.66 -9.50 -18.43
CA GLU A 52 2.53 -8.66 -19.28
C GLU A 52 4.01 -8.88 -18.94
N TYR A 53 4.83 -9.11 -19.97
CA TYR A 53 6.28 -9.12 -19.87
C TYR A 53 6.83 -7.76 -20.31
N PHE A 54 7.72 -7.19 -19.50
CA PHE A 54 8.40 -5.93 -19.81
C PHE A 54 9.86 -6.20 -20.16
N ALA A 55 10.25 -5.85 -21.38
CA ALA A 55 11.63 -6.02 -21.83
C ALA A 55 12.55 -4.94 -21.23
N LYS A 56 11.98 -3.77 -20.89
CA LYS A 56 12.72 -2.62 -20.35
C LYS A 56 12.11 -2.08 -19.07
N PRO A 57 12.93 -1.60 -18.11
CA PRO A 57 12.43 -0.92 -16.90
C PRO A 57 11.57 0.31 -17.21
N ALA A 58 11.81 0.98 -18.34
CA ALA A 58 11.01 2.13 -18.77
C ALA A 58 9.55 1.76 -19.10
N GLU A 59 9.33 0.61 -19.74
CA GLU A 59 8.00 0.11 -20.09
C GLU A 59 7.22 -0.23 -18.82
N PHE A 60 7.88 -0.88 -17.86
CA PHE A 60 7.32 -1.14 -16.54
C PHE A 60 6.90 0.16 -15.84
N ARG A 61 7.80 1.16 -15.77
CA ARG A 61 7.49 2.47 -15.16
C ARG A 61 6.30 3.15 -15.84
N GLN A 62 6.23 3.11 -17.17
CA GLN A 62 5.15 3.72 -17.93
C GLN A 62 3.80 3.07 -17.60
N LYS A 63 3.74 1.74 -17.48
CA LYS A 63 2.52 1.03 -17.09
C LYS A 63 2.07 1.34 -15.67
N ILE A 64 3.03 1.44 -14.73
CA ILE A 64 2.72 1.84 -13.35
C ILE A 64 2.18 3.27 -13.30
N ASN A 65 2.81 4.22 -14.00
CA ASN A 65 2.34 5.59 -14.07
C ASN A 65 0.94 5.67 -14.70
N HIS A 66 0.70 4.99 -15.82
CA HIS A 66 -0.62 4.92 -16.43
C HIS A 66 -1.68 4.35 -15.48
N PHE A 67 -1.33 3.34 -14.67
CA PHE A 67 -2.24 2.85 -13.64
C PHE A 67 -2.58 3.95 -12.62
N LEU A 68 -1.59 4.67 -12.10
CA LEU A 68 -1.78 5.71 -11.09
C LEU A 68 -2.54 6.92 -11.63
N ASP A 69 -2.24 7.36 -12.84
CA ASP A 69 -2.75 8.61 -13.42
C ASP A 69 -4.12 8.42 -14.09
N ASP A 70 -4.34 7.29 -14.78
CA ASP A 70 -5.55 7.09 -15.59
C ASP A 70 -6.50 6.03 -15.03
N THR A 71 -5.97 4.92 -14.51
CA THR A 71 -6.80 3.78 -14.10
C THR A 71 -7.35 3.97 -12.69
N LEU A 72 -6.49 4.35 -11.74
CA LEU A 72 -6.82 4.50 -10.34
C LEU A 72 -7.94 5.53 -10.10
N PRO A 73 -7.96 6.72 -10.73
CA PRO A 73 -9.07 7.67 -10.56
C PRO A 73 -10.41 7.11 -11.05
N LYS A 74 -10.42 6.30 -12.12
CA LYS A 74 -11.64 5.70 -12.70
C LYS A 74 -12.23 4.61 -11.80
N ILE A 75 -11.37 3.82 -11.15
CA ILE A 75 -11.81 2.73 -10.27
C ILE A 75 -11.88 3.12 -8.80
N GLY A 76 -11.38 4.30 -8.42
CA GLY A 76 -11.20 4.74 -7.04
C GLY A 76 -12.46 4.62 -6.18
N ALA A 77 -13.63 5.03 -6.71
CA ALA A 77 -14.91 4.92 -6.02
C ALA A 77 -15.27 3.46 -5.67
N SER A 78 -14.95 2.50 -6.56
CA SER A 78 -15.18 1.07 -6.30
C SER A 78 -14.22 0.48 -5.26
N LEU A 79 -13.04 1.10 -5.12
CA LEU A 79 -11.99 0.63 -4.21
C LEU A 79 -12.20 1.06 -2.77
N VAL A 80 -13.03 2.07 -2.48
CA VAL A 80 -13.31 2.55 -1.10
C VAL A 80 -13.82 1.43 -0.19
N SER A 81 -14.59 0.49 -0.74
CA SER A 81 -15.09 -0.67 0.01
C SER A 81 -14.05 -1.79 0.21
N ARG A 82 -13.00 -1.83 -0.63
CA ARG A 82 -11.94 -2.85 -0.62
C ARG A 82 -10.69 -2.40 0.13
N ILE A 83 -10.31 -1.14 -0.04
CA ILE A 83 -9.15 -0.48 0.55
C ILE A 83 -9.67 0.37 1.72
N ASN A 84 -10.02 -0.32 2.81
CA ASN A 84 -10.47 0.28 4.05
C ASN A 84 -9.82 -0.40 5.25
N ASP A 85 -9.93 0.24 6.40
CA ASP A 85 -9.41 -0.26 7.68
C ASP A 85 -10.31 -1.32 8.34
N ASN A 86 -11.26 -1.90 7.58
CA ASN A 86 -12.09 -3.01 8.06
C ASN A 86 -11.30 -4.32 7.93
N PHE A 87 -10.49 -4.58 8.95
CA PHE A 87 -9.66 -5.78 9.02
C PHE A 87 -10.46 -6.96 9.56
N LYS A 88 -10.52 -8.06 8.80
CA LYS A 88 -11.11 -9.32 9.31
C LYS A 88 -10.17 -9.89 10.38
N ARG A 89 -10.64 -9.94 11.63
CA ARG A 89 -9.96 -10.65 12.71
C ARG A 89 -9.99 -12.15 12.39
N LEU A 90 -8.83 -12.75 12.13
CA LEU A 90 -8.71 -14.20 12.06
C LEU A 90 -8.87 -14.75 13.47
N LYS A 91 -9.75 -15.73 13.67
CA LYS A 91 -9.82 -16.47 14.94
C LYS A 91 -8.57 -17.33 15.04
N SER A 92 -7.92 -17.32 16.20
CA SER A 92 -6.82 -18.25 16.48
C SER A 92 -7.31 -19.68 16.28
N ALA A 93 -6.53 -20.50 15.58
CA ALA A 93 -6.73 -21.95 15.64
C ALA A 93 -6.53 -22.37 17.11
N SER A 94 -7.50 -23.13 17.64
CA SER A 94 -7.41 -23.80 18.94
C SER A 94 -6.54 -25.04 18.83
#